data_AF-A0A7X6M037-F1
#
_entry.id   AF-A0A7X6M037-F1
#
_cell.length_a   1.000
_cell.length_b   1.000
_cell.length_c   1.000
_cell.angle_alpha   90.00
_cell.angle_beta   90.00
_cell.angle_gamma   90.00
#
_symmetry.space_group_name_H-M   'P 1'
#
loop_
_entity.id
_entity.type
_entity.pdbx_description
1 polymer ?
#
loop_
_entity_poly.entity_id
_entity_poly.type
_entity_poly.pdbx_seq_one_letter_code
_entity_poly.pdbx_strand_id
1 'polypeptide(L)'
;MRARDVEVGHTYAVLVPFRLPAGRYPDRDRLGSSTWIASFLTGARFRLTVTCVDRSATPASVEGLRLIERAHTEVPLTPEQAGALGLPPERRYRAVGSVVDEEGRVIHLPDVEPMRVPARWLRHLDDPQLLERTDRDADRFPFM
;
A
#
# COMPACT_ATOMS: atom_id res chain seq x y z
N MET A 1 -13.35 12.65 2.47
CA MET A 1 -14.39 12.69 3.53
C MET A 1 -13.92 13.52 4.72
N ARG A 2 -14.78 13.86 5.68
CA ARG A 2 -14.30 14.42 6.97
C ARG A 2 -13.96 13.25 7.89
N ALA A 3 -12.97 13.43 8.79
CA ALA A 3 -12.52 12.36 9.69
C ALA A 3 -13.60 11.87 10.68
N ARG A 4 -14.66 12.64 10.90
CA ARG A 4 -15.81 12.22 11.72
C ARG A 4 -16.75 11.26 10.98
N ASP A 5 -16.72 11.26 9.65
CA ASP A 5 -17.57 10.42 8.79
C ASP A 5 -16.85 9.10 8.42
N VAL A 6 -15.64 8.88 8.94
CA VAL A 6 -14.84 7.67 8.71
C VAL A 6 -15.03 6.71 9.86
N GLU A 7 -15.35 5.46 9.52
CA GLU A 7 -15.59 4.38 10.47
C GLU A 7 -14.46 3.34 10.40
N VAL A 8 -14.02 2.89 11.57
CA VAL A 8 -13.06 1.78 11.68
C VAL A 8 -13.74 0.48 11.25
N GLY A 9 -13.00 -0.41 10.58
CA GLY A 9 -13.49 -1.67 10.03
C GLY A 9 -14.10 -1.54 8.63
N HIS A 10 -14.33 -0.33 8.13
CA HIS A 10 -14.90 -0.10 6.81
C HIS A 10 -13.83 0.11 5.74
N THR A 11 -14.13 -0.33 4.52
CA THR A 11 -13.28 -0.12 3.35
C THR A 11 -13.73 1.11 2.58
N TYR A 12 -12.78 1.97 2.23
CA TYR A 12 -12.98 3.18 1.46
C TYR A 12 -12.09 3.20 0.22
N ALA A 13 -12.50 3.94 -0.80
CA ALA A 13 -11.61 4.31 -1.90
C ALA A 13 -10.71 5.46 -1.43
N VAL A 14 -9.40 5.33 -1.60
CA VAL A 14 -8.43 6.41 -1.39
C VAL A 14 -8.09 7.00 -2.74
N LEU A 15 -8.34 8.30 -2.89
CA LEU A 15 -7.97 9.05 -4.08
C LEU A 15 -6.75 9.92 -3.76
N VAL A 16 -5.59 9.50 -4.25
CA VAL A 16 -4.34 10.24 -4.02
C VAL A 16 -4.25 11.39 -5.02
N PRO A 17 -4.15 12.65 -4.55
CA PRO A 17 -4.05 13.79 -5.45
C PRO A 17 -2.84 13.67 -6.40
N PHE A 18 -3.00 14.12 -7.64
CA PHE A 18 -1.90 14.24 -8.62
C PHE A 18 -0.77 15.15 -8.17
N ARG A 19 -1.03 16.07 -7.23
CA ARG A 19 -0.02 16.95 -6.64
C ARG A 19 -0.17 16.99 -5.13
N LEU A 20 0.95 16.90 -4.43
CA LEU A 20 1.04 17.03 -2.98
C LEU A 20 1.84 18.30 -2.63
N PRO A 21 1.23 19.48 -2.52
CA PRO A 21 1.97 20.72 -2.24
C PRO A 21 2.69 20.68 -0.88
N ALA A 22 3.96 21.09 -0.84
CA ALA A 22 4.79 21.07 0.37
C ALA A 22 4.16 21.82 1.55
N GLY A 23 3.55 22.99 1.31
CA GLY A 23 2.88 23.76 2.37
C GLY A 23 1.71 23.05 3.06
N ARG A 24 1.15 21.99 2.44
CA ARG A 24 0.09 21.15 3.00
C ARG A 24 0.58 19.76 3.43
N TYR A 25 1.73 19.35 2.93
CA TYR A 25 2.32 18.02 3.07
C TYR A 25 3.84 18.16 3.26
N PRO A 26 4.29 18.73 4.39
CA PRO A 26 5.70 19.08 4.59
C PRO A 26 6.61 17.85 4.62
N ASP A 27 6.10 16.71 5.09
CA ASP A 27 6.87 15.46 5.20
C ASP A 27 6.92 14.65 3.89
N ARG A 28 6.39 15.15 2.77
CA ARG A 28 6.34 14.39 1.50
C ARG A 28 7.72 13.98 0.98
N ASP A 29 8.76 14.74 1.31
CA ASP A 29 10.13 14.52 0.87
C ASP A 29 10.97 13.78 1.94
N ARG A 30 10.39 13.51 3.12
CA ARG A 30 11.04 12.80 4.22
C ARG A 30 10.94 11.29 4.00
N LEU A 31 12.07 10.66 3.68
CA LEU A 31 12.20 9.21 3.53
C LEU A 31 11.52 8.45 4.68
N GLY A 32 10.71 7.46 4.33
CA GLY A 32 9.98 6.62 5.28
C GLY A 32 8.74 7.29 5.91
N SER A 33 8.43 8.55 5.60
CA SER A 33 7.16 9.14 6.01
C SER A 33 6.00 8.54 5.21
N SER A 34 4.80 8.52 5.80
CA SER A 34 3.57 8.08 5.12
C SER A 34 3.26 8.92 3.88
N THR A 35 3.57 10.22 3.93
CA THR A 35 3.38 11.13 2.80
C THR A 35 4.39 10.87 1.68
N TRP A 36 5.62 10.47 2.03
CA TRP A 36 6.62 10.05 1.05
C TRP A 36 6.20 8.80 0.30
N ILE A 37 5.70 7.77 1.01
CA ILE A 37 5.13 6.57 0.37
C ILE A 37 3.95 6.95 -0.54
N ALA A 38 3.06 7.82 -0.05
CA ALA A 38 1.93 8.30 -0.85
C ALA A 38 2.34 9.10 -2.10
N SER A 39 3.54 9.68 -2.14
CA SER A 39 4.01 10.43 -3.31
C SER A 39 4.17 9.55 -4.57
N PHE A 40 4.56 8.28 -4.39
CA PHE A 40 4.63 7.28 -5.45
C PHE A 40 3.25 6.85 -5.97
N LEU A 41 2.19 7.20 -5.25
CA LEU A 41 0.80 6.88 -5.57
C LEU A 41 0.04 8.09 -6.10
N THR A 42 0.69 9.21 -6.37
CA THR A 42 0.02 10.41 -6.90
C THR A 42 -0.77 10.12 -8.17
N GLY A 43 -2.03 10.55 -8.20
CA GLY A 43 -2.95 10.27 -9.31
C GLY A 43 -3.49 8.83 -9.37
N ALA A 44 -3.25 8.04 -8.33
CA ALA A 44 -3.76 6.68 -8.22
C ALA A 44 -4.95 6.60 -7.26
N ARG A 45 -5.73 5.53 -7.45
CA ARG A 45 -6.76 5.09 -6.52
C ARG A 45 -6.48 3.68 -6.01
N PHE A 46 -6.84 3.41 -4.77
CA PHE A 46 -6.75 2.08 -4.16
C PHE A 46 -7.78 1.93 -3.04
N ARG A 47 -7.99 0.70 -2.59
CA ARG A 47 -8.89 0.40 -1.47
C ARG A 47 -8.13 0.34 -0.15
N LEU A 48 -8.70 0.93 0.89
CA LEU A 48 -8.12 0.94 2.23
C LEU A 48 -9.19 0.56 3.27
N THR A 49 -8.95 -0.51 4.02
CA THR A 49 -9.76 -0.86 5.19
C THR A 49 -9.21 -0.12 6.40
N VAL A 50 -10.01 0.77 6.98
CA VAL A 50 -9.58 1.66 8.06
C VAL A 50 -9.45 0.87 9.36
N THR A 51 -8.29 0.99 10.02
CA THR A 51 -8.01 0.39 11.32
C THR A 51 -7.95 1.43 12.44
N CYS A 52 -7.61 2.68 12.12
CA CYS A 52 -7.55 3.77 13.09
C CYS A 52 -7.82 5.12 12.42
N VAL A 53 -8.37 6.08 13.19
CA VAL A 53 -8.59 7.46 12.75
C VAL A 53 -7.93 8.42 13.76
N ASP A 54 -6.86 9.08 13.33
CA ASP A 54 -6.22 10.15 14.08
C ASP A 54 -6.85 11.50 13.71
N ARG A 55 -7.74 11.97 14.58
CA ARG A 55 -8.43 13.26 14.45
C ARG A 55 -7.59 14.44 14.94
N SER A 56 -6.50 14.18 15.66
CA SER A 56 -5.61 15.20 16.23
C SER A 56 -4.52 15.63 15.24
N ALA A 57 -4.14 14.76 14.30
CA ALA A 57 -3.23 15.09 13.22
C ALA A 57 -3.76 16.27 12.38
N THR A 58 -2.84 17.09 11.87
CA THR A 58 -3.16 18.19 10.95
C THR A 58 -2.41 17.98 9.63
N PRO A 59 -3.10 17.53 8.56
CA PRO A 59 -4.53 17.19 8.51
C PRO A 59 -4.87 15.87 9.21
N ALA A 60 -6.13 15.71 9.61
CA ALA A 60 -6.61 14.45 10.19
C ALA A 60 -6.29 13.27 9.25
N SER A 61 -5.74 12.21 9.82
CA SER A 61 -5.25 11.05 9.09
C SER A 61 -5.98 9.78 9.50
N VAL A 62 -5.99 8.82 8.60
CA VAL A 62 -6.49 7.47 8.85
C VAL A 62 -5.36 6.49 8.62
N GLU A 63 -5.32 5.46 9.45
CA GLU A 63 -4.50 4.29 9.21
C GLU A 63 -5.40 3.18 8.70
N GLY A 64 -4.85 2.36 7.83
CA GLY A 64 -5.57 1.21 7.33
C GLY A 64 -4.67 0.21 6.64
N LEU A 65 -5.32 -0.86 6.21
CA LEU A 65 -4.72 -1.95 5.49
C LEU A 65 -5.17 -1.86 4.04
N ARG A 66 -4.20 -1.70 3.14
CA ARG A 66 -4.42 -1.74 1.70
C ARG A 66 -4.12 -3.17 1.25
N LEU A 67 -5.10 -3.79 0.60
CA LEU A 67 -4.89 -5.08 -0.06
C LEU A 67 -4.26 -4.83 -1.43
N ILE A 68 -3.12 -5.45 -1.69
CA ILE A 68 -2.43 -5.37 -2.97
C ILE A 68 -2.16 -6.77 -3.54
N GLU A 69 -1.93 -6.83 -4.83
CA GLU A 69 -1.37 -8.01 -5.51
C GLU A 69 0.11 -7.76 -5.81
N ARG A 70 1.02 -8.60 -5.30
CA ARG A 70 2.47 -8.51 -5.57
C ARG A 70 2.94 -9.61 -6.50
N ALA A 71 3.78 -9.23 -7.46
CA ALA A 71 4.50 -10.16 -8.35
C ALA A 71 5.78 -10.77 -7.73
N HIS A 72 6.11 -10.43 -6.49
CA HIS A 72 7.27 -10.96 -5.78
C HIS A 72 6.90 -11.34 -4.35
N THR A 73 7.59 -12.34 -3.83
CA THR A 73 7.45 -12.85 -2.47
C THR A 73 8.81 -12.91 -1.79
N GLU A 74 8.78 -12.97 -0.47
CA GLU A 74 9.94 -13.23 0.37
C GLU A 74 9.68 -14.50 1.18
N VAL A 75 10.56 -15.49 1.06
CA VAL A 75 10.46 -16.75 1.81
C VAL A 75 11.71 -16.92 2.67
N PRO A 76 11.58 -17.08 4.00
CA PRO A 76 12.72 -17.42 4.83
C PRO A 76 13.22 -18.82 4.46
N LEU A 77 14.54 -18.93 4.22
CA LEU A 77 15.15 -20.22 3.97
C LEU A 77 15.33 -20.98 5.30
N THR A 78 15.00 -22.27 5.31
CA THR A 78 15.36 -23.13 6.44
C THR A 78 16.89 -23.33 6.48
N PRO A 79 17.46 -23.73 7.64
CA PRO A 79 18.88 -24.05 7.72
C PRO A 79 19.33 -25.10 6.70
N GLU A 80 18.49 -26.11 6.42
CA GLU A 80 18.77 -27.17 5.44
C GLU A 80 18.80 -26.62 4.01
N GLN A 81 17.84 -25.75 3.65
CA GLN A 81 17.82 -25.10 2.34
C GLN A 81 19.01 -24.16 2.16
N ALA A 82 19.36 -23.39 3.19
CA ALA A 82 20.54 -22.53 3.18
C ALA A 82 21.83 -23.35 3.03
N GLY A 83 21.95 -24.46 3.75
CA GLY A 83 23.09 -25.38 3.64
C GLY A 83 23.20 -26.04 2.27
N ALA A 84 22.07 -26.44 1.66
CA ALA A 84 22.04 -26.98 0.30
C ALA A 84 22.50 -25.96 -0.76
N LEU A 85 22.32 -24.67 -0.49
CA LEU A 85 22.83 -23.57 -1.33
C LEU A 85 24.29 -23.18 -1.00
N GLY A 86 24.94 -23.85 -0.04
CA GLY A 86 26.30 -23.55 0.39
C GLY A 86 26.43 -22.27 1.22
N LEU A 87 25.33 -21.81 1.83
CA LEU A 87 25.31 -20.60 2.63
C LEU A 87 25.78 -20.85 4.07
N PRO A 88 26.53 -19.92 4.69
CA PRO A 88 26.98 -20.02 6.08
C PRO A 88 25.85 -20.27 7.11
N PRO A 89 25.96 -21.28 8.00
CA PRO A 89 24.87 -21.69 8.89
C PRO A 89 24.57 -20.70 10.03
N GLU A 90 25.47 -19.76 10.32
CA GLU A 90 25.32 -18.79 11.42
C GLU A 90 24.38 -17.64 11.08
N ARG A 91 23.87 -17.60 9.84
CA ARG A 91 23.03 -16.52 9.32
C ARG A 91 21.66 -17.05 8.92
N ARG A 92 20.68 -16.14 8.98
CA ARG A 92 19.34 -16.39 8.44
C ARG A 92 19.24 -15.73 7.09
N TYR A 93 18.69 -16.47 6.13
CA TYR A 93 18.55 -16.03 4.75
C TYR A 93 17.10 -15.96 4.35
N ARG A 94 16.83 -15.12 3.35
CA ARG A 94 15.53 -15.00 2.73
C ARG A 94 15.72 -14.98 1.22
N ALA A 95 14.92 -15.76 0.51
CA ALA A 95 14.83 -15.70 -0.94
C ALA A 95 13.79 -14.66 -1.33
N VAL A 96 14.15 -13.76 -2.23
CA VAL A 96 13.27 -12.71 -2.76
C VAL A 96 13.16 -12.93 -4.28
N GLY A 97 11.94 -13.06 -4.79
CA GLY A 97 11.72 -13.30 -6.21
C GLY A 97 10.25 -13.50 -6.58
N SER A 98 10.00 -13.79 -7.86
CA SER A 98 8.66 -14.10 -8.37
C SER A 98 8.32 -15.57 -8.24
N VAL A 99 7.05 -15.86 -7.97
CA VAL A 99 6.50 -17.21 -8.12
C VAL A 99 6.03 -17.36 -9.56
N VAL A 100 6.38 -18.47 -10.22
CA VAL A 100 5.94 -18.78 -11.58
C VAL A 100 5.20 -20.11 -11.59
N ASP A 101 4.20 -20.25 -12.47
CA ASP A 101 3.54 -21.54 -12.73
C ASP A 101 4.36 -22.45 -13.66
N GLU A 102 3.84 -23.63 -13.96
CA GLU A 102 4.49 -24.61 -14.85
C GLU A 102 4.70 -24.09 -16.28
N GLU A 103 3.89 -23.11 -16.72
CA GLU A 103 4.02 -22.44 -18.00
C GLU A 103 4.97 -21.22 -17.96
N GLY A 104 5.57 -20.93 -16.79
CA GLY A 104 6.49 -19.81 -16.60
C GLY A 104 5.82 -18.45 -16.43
N ARG A 105 4.50 -18.40 -16.18
CA ARG A 105 3.75 -17.15 -15.95
C ARG A 105 3.93 -16.71 -14.50
N VAL A 106 4.15 -15.41 -14.30
CA VAL A 106 4.29 -14.83 -12.97
C VAL A 106 2.95 -14.84 -12.24
N ILE A 107 2.93 -15.43 -11.05
CA ILE A 107 1.78 -15.44 -10.15
C ILE A 107 1.80 -14.19 -9.27
N HIS A 108 0.67 -13.50 -9.25
CA HIS A 108 0.43 -12.38 -8.37
C HIS A 108 -0.22 -12.89 -7.08
N LEU A 109 0.44 -12.65 -5.94
CA LEU A 109 -0.03 -13.07 -4.63
C LEU A 109 -0.67 -11.90 -3.88
N PRO A 110 -1.76 -12.14 -3.11
CA PRO A 110 -2.32 -11.12 -2.25
C PRO A 110 -1.34 -10.78 -1.13
N ASP A 111 -1.20 -9.49 -0.84
CA ASP A 111 -0.41 -8.97 0.27
C ASP A 111 -1.12 -7.77 0.90
N VAL A 112 -0.75 -7.44 2.14
CA VAL A 112 -1.36 -6.37 2.91
C VAL A 112 -0.30 -5.33 3.26
N GLU A 113 -0.51 -4.10 2.79
CA GLU A 113 0.36 -2.97 3.07
C GLU A 113 -0.31 -2.03 4.07
N PRO A 114 0.28 -1.81 5.27
CA PRO A 114 -0.20 -0.79 6.19
C PRO A 114 0.09 0.59 5.60
N MET A 115 -0.92 1.45 5.60
CA MET A 115 -0.82 2.80 5.07
C MET A 115 -1.46 3.81 6.00
N ARG A 116 -0.88 5.01 6.02
CA ARG A 116 -1.49 6.18 6.66
C ARG A 116 -1.74 7.25 5.60
N VAL A 117 -2.97 7.73 5.49
CA VAL A 117 -3.37 8.74 4.50
C VAL A 117 -4.27 9.81 5.12
N PRO A 118 -4.32 11.04 4.59
CA PRO A 118 -5.28 12.05 5.02
C PRO A 118 -6.74 11.59 4.84
N ALA A 119 -7.59 11.76 5.86
CA ALA A 119 -9.02 11.40 5.80
C ALA A 119 -9.77 12.06 4.63
N ARG A 120 -9.32 13.24 4.21
CA ARG A 120 -9.89 13.97 3.06
C ARG A 120 -9.72 13.23 1.72
N TRP A 121 -8.77 12.31 1.60
CA TRP A 121 -8.58 11.50 0.39
C TRP A 121 -9.58 10.37 0.27
N LEU A 122 -10.21 9.96 1.38
CA LEU A 122 -11.19 8.89 1.37
C LEU A 122 -12.47 9.32 0.64
N ARG A 123 -13.08 8.36 -0.05
CA ARG A 123 -14.43 8.38 -0.62
C ARG A 123 -15.14 7.08 -0.25
N HIS A 124 -16.46 7.15 -0.11
CA HIS A 124 -17.27 5.93 -0.04
C HIS A 124 -17.13 5.16 -1.34
N LEU A 125 -17.15 3.82 -1.27
CA LEU A 125 -17.06 2.97 -2.45
C LEU A 125 -18.25 3.17 -3.41
N ASP A 126 -19.39 3.57 -2.86
CA ASP A 126 -20.62 3.84 -3.63
C ASP A 126 -20.69 5.29 -4.17
N ASP A 127 -19.63 6.09 -4.00
CA ASP A 127 -19.60 7.46 -4.53
C ASP A 127 -19.64 7.41 -6.07
N PRO A 128 -20.70 7.92 -6.72
CA PRO A 128 -20.84 7.86 -8.18
C PRO A 128 -19.69 8.56 -8.92
N GLN A 129 -19.04 9.53 -8.28
CA GLN A 129 -17.90 10.23 -8.87
C GLN A 129 -16.71 9.29 -9.09
N LEU A 130 -16.64 8.13 -8.44
CA LEU A 130 -15.57 7.16 -8.69
C LEU A 130 -15.64 6.53 -10.08
N LEU A 131 -16.83 6.50 -10.71
CA LEU A 131 -17.02 5.93 -12.05
C LEU A 131 -16.50 6.85 -13.16
N GLU A 132 -16.51 8.16 -12.92
CA GLU A 132 -16.10 9.17 -13.91
C GLU A 132 -14.60 9.52 -13.83
N ARG A 133 -13.88 8.91 -12.88
CA ARG A 133 -12.50 9.28 -12.57
C ARG A 133 -11.49 8.41 -13.29
N THR A 134 -10.43 9.06 -13.76
CA THR A 134 -9.33 8.45 -14.51
C THR A 134 -8.10 8.17 -13.63
N ASP A 135 -8.26 8.09 -12.31
CA ASP A 135 -7.16 7.75 -11.41
C ASP A 135 -6.67 6.33 -11.71
N ARG A 136 -5.35 6.13 -11.74
CA ARG A 136 -4.75 4.82 -12.02
C ARG A 136 -5.05 3.84 -10.90
N ASP A 137 -5.49 2.63 -11.21
CA ASP A 137 -5.66 1.58 -10.21
C ASP A 137 -4.31 1.14 -9.64
N ALA A 138 -4.16 1.28 -8.33
CA ALA A 138 -2.95 0.91 -7.61
C ALA A 138 -3.10 -0.38 -6.81
N ASP A 139 -4.24 -1.07 -6.80
CA ASP A 139 -4.36 -2.35 -6.07
C ASP A 139 -3.40 -3.45 -6.60
N ARG A 140 -2.73 -3.25 -7.75
CA ARG A 140 -1.67 -4.13 -8.29
C ARG A 140 -0.27 -3.51 -8.17
N PHE A 141 0.70 -4.32 -7.74
CA PHE A 141 2.10 -3.96 -7.54
C PHE A 141 3.08 -4.90 -8.29
N PRO A 142 4.11 -4.39 -8.98
CA PRO A 142 4.39 -2.99 -9.22
C PRO A 142 3.34 -2.37 -10.15
N PHE A 143 3.20 -1.05 -10.06
CA PHE A 143 2.30 -0.28 -10.90
C PHE A 143 2.71 -0.48 -12.37
N MET A 144 1.94 -1.28 -13.12
CA MET A 144 1.98 -1.24 -14.58
C MET A 144 0.94 -0.25 -15.08
#